data_AF-A0A3D1IYA8-F1
#
_entry.id   AF-A0A3D1IYA8-F1
#
_cell.length_a   1.000
_cell.length_b   1.000
_cell.length_c   1.000
_cell.angle_alpha   90.00
_cell.angle_beta   90.00
_cell.angle_gamma   90.00
#
_symmetry.space_group_name_H-M   'P 1'
#
loop_
_entity.id
_entity.type
_entity.pdbx_description
1 polymer ?
#
loop_
_entity_poly.entity_id
_entity_poly.type
_entity_poly.pdbx_seq_one_letter_code
_entity_poly.pdbx_strand_id
1 'polypeptide(L)'
;ICDFAVGLSRQIYGLTIASERPGHRMMETWHPLGVVGVISAFNFPVAVWAWNATLAFVCGNSVIWKPSEKTPLTAIAVQKICDRVTAAHGPVSYTHL
;
A
#
# COMPACT_ATOMS: atom_id res chain seq x y z
N ILE A 1 6.78 -3.88 -10.81
CA ILE A 1 5.86 -4.19 -9.69
C ILE A 1 4.88 -3.06 -9.43
N CYS A 2 5.31 -1.79 -9.36
CA CYS A 2 4.39 -0.66 -9.12
C CYS A 2 3.22 -0.64 -10.13
N ASP A 3 3.49 -0.77 -11.43
CA ASP A 3 2.42 -0.79 -12.45
C ASP A 3 1.43 -1.94 -12.26
N PHE A 4 1.94 -3.10 -11.85
CA PHE A 4 1.11 -4.25 -11.53
C PHE A 4 0.21 -3.98 -10.32
N ALA A 5 0.77 -3.46 -9.22
CA ALA A 5 0.00 -3.09 -8.03
C ALA A 5 -1.05 -2.01 -8.33
N VAL A 6 -0.70 -0.99 -9.11
CA VAL A 6 -1.64 0.05 -9.56
C VAL A 6 -2.76 -0.55 -10.42
N GLY A 7 -2.45 -1.52 -11.29
CA GLY A 7 -3.46 -2.28 -12.01
C GLY A 7 -4.43 -3.02 -11.07
N LEU A 8 -3.90 -3.65 -10.02
CA LEU A 8 -4.69 -4.35 -9.00
C LEU A 8 -5.49 -3.42 -8.07
N SER A 9 -5.11 -2.15 -7.91
CA SER A 9 -5.84 -1.19 -7.06
C SER A 9 -7.32 -1.05 -7.47
N ARG A 10 -7.62 -1.30 -8.75
CA ARG A 10 -8.99 -1.26 -9.29
C ARG A 10 -9.75 -2.59 -9.16
N GLN A 11 -9.10 -3.61 -8.60
CA GLN A 11 -9.63 -4.96 -8.46
C GLN A 11 -9.95 -5.34 -7.01
N ILE A 12 -10.02 -4.36 -6.11
CA ILE A 12 -10.40 -4.55 -4.71
C ILE A 12 -11.92 -4.58 -4.60
N TYR A 13 -12.55 -5.61 -5.19
CA TYR A 13 -14.01 -5.74 -5.27
C TYR A 13 -14.58 -6.38 -4.00
N GLY A 14 -15.60 -5.76 -3.42
CA GLY A 14 -16.42 -6.39 -2.37
C GLY A 14 -17.40 -7.42 -2.92
N LEU A 15 -18.13 -8.08 -2.01
CA LEU A 15 -19.22 -8.99 -2.36
C LEU A 15 -20.57 -8.33 -2.07
N THR A 16 -21.57 -8.59 -2.91
CA THR A 16 -22.96 -8.21 -2.64
C THR A 16 -23.80 -9.47 -2.66
N ILE A 17 -24.55 -9.68 -1.58
CA ILE A 17 -25.39 -10.86 -1.38
C ILE A 17 -26.83 -10.39 -1.23
N ALA A 18 -27.76 -11.12 -1.83
CA ALA A 18 -29.18 -10.82 -1.69
C ALA A 18 -29.58 -10.94 -0.20
N SER A 19 -30.23 -9.91 0.33
CA SER A 19 -30.75 -9.98 1.70
C SER A 19 -32.07 -10.75 1.72
N GLU A 20 -32.22 -11.64 2.70
CA GLU A 20 -33.51 -12.29 3.00
C GLU A 20 -34.54 -11.31 3.60
N ARG A 21 -34.08 -10.15 4.12
CA ARG A 21 -34.95 -9.15 4.77
C ARG A 21 -35.34 -8.04 3.78
N PRO A 22 -36.64 -7.79 3.55
CA PRO A 22 -37.08 -6.67 2.72
C PRO A 22 -36.49 -5.33 3.18
N GLY A 23 -36.08 -4.50 2.22
CA GLY A 23 -35.51 -3.18 2.49
C GLY A 23 -34.06 -3.17 3.02
N HIS A 24 -33.40 -4.33 3.13
CA HIS A 24 -32.02 -4.42 3.61
C HIS A 24 -31.05 -4.82 2.48
N ARG A 25 -29.84 -4.28 2.52
CA ARG A 25 -28.76 -4.62 1.59
C ARG A 25 -27.61 -5.26 2.37
N MET A 26 -27.11 -6.39 1.88
CA MET A 26 -25.92 -7.04 2.43
C MET A 26 -24.74 -6.87 1.47
N MET A 27 -23.70 -6.20 1.94
CA MET A 27 -22.50 -5.91 1.17
C MET A 27 -21.28 -6.05 2.06
N GLU A 28 -20.24 -6.67 1.52
CA GLU A 28 -18.91 -6.78 2.10
C GLU A 28 -17.99 -5.80 1.39
N THR A 29 -17.10 -5.16 2.14
CA THR A 29 -16.07 -4.28 1.60
C THR A 29 -14.74 -4.62 2.25
N TRP A 30 -13.66 -4.52 1.50
CA TRP A 30 -12.31 -4.73 2.04
C TRP A 30 -11.82 -3.44 2.67
N HIS A 31 -11.40 -3.53 3.93
CA HIS A 31 -10.82 -2.42 4.65
C HIS A 31 -9.30 -2.64 4.77
N PRO A 32 -8.49 -1.57 4.83
CA PRO A 32 -7.06 -1.71 5.10
C PRO A 32 -6.82 -2.46 6.42
N LEU A 33 -5.77 -3.28 6.45
CA LEU A 33 -5.29 -3.94 7.66
C LEU A 33 -4.70 -2.94 8.66
N GLY A 34 -4.17 -1.81 8.17
CA GLY A 34 -3.57 -0.75 8.96
C GLY A 34 -2.08 -0.60 8.69
N VAL A 35 -1.25 -0.77 9.73
CA VAL A 35 0.22 -0.65 9.62
C VAL A 35 0.85 -2.02 9.35
N VAL A 36 1.67 -2.11 8.30
CA VAL A 36 2.36 -3.34 7.90
C VAL A 36 3.88 -3.18 8.07
N GLY A 37 4.51 -4.11 8.76
CA GLY A 37 5.97 -4.20 8.86
C GLY A 37 6.56 -5.02 7.73
N VAL A 38 7.60 -4.50 7.06
CA VAL A 38 8.35 -5.24 6.04
C VAL A 38 9.82 -5.31 6.46
N ILE A 39 10.38 -6.51 6.50
CA ILE A 39 11.79 -6.76 6.83
C ILE A 39 12.45 -7.45 5.63
N SER A 40 13.45 -6.83 5.01
CA SER A 40 14.10 -7.38 3.81
C SER A 40 15.55 -7.84 4.04
N ALA A 41 15.92 -8.95 3.39
CA ALA A 41 17.27 -9.51 3.40
C ALA A 41 18.20 -8.79 2.39
N PHE A 42 19.50 -9.11 2.41
CA PHE A 42 20.53 -8.39 1.64
C PHE A 42 20.64 -8.78 0.16
N ASN A 43 20.14 -9.95 -0.23
CA ASN A 43 20.30 -10.50 -1.58
C ASN A 43 19.41 -9.78 -2.61
N PHE A 44 18.20 -9.37 -2.20
CA PHE A 44 17.26 -8.60 -3.02
C PHE A 44 16.58 -7.50 -2.19
N PRO A 45 17.34 -6.54 -1.65
CA PRO A 45 16.91 -5.70 -0.53
C PRO A 45 15.72 -4.82 -0.84
N VAL A 46 15.67 -4.26 -2.06
CA VAL A 46 14.56 -3.42 -2.52
C VAL A 46 13.44 -4.24 -3.16
N ALA A 47 13.74 -5.35 -3.83
CA ALA A 47 12.70 -6.12 -4.53
C ALA A 47 11.69 -6.74 -3.55
N VAL A 48 12.19 -7.40 -2.48
CA VAL A 48 11.34 -7.98 -1.44
C VAL A 48 10.51 -6.91 -0.75
N TRP A 49 11.11 -5.75 -0.48
CA TRP A 49 10.38 -4.61 0.06
C TRP A 49 9.29 -4.14 -0.91
N ALA A 50 9.63 -3.88 -2.17
CA ALA A 50 8.72 -3.31 -3.15
C ALA A 50 7.52 -4.22 -3.45
N TRP A 51 7.73 -5.54 -3.54
CA TRP A 51 6.63 -6.50 -3.75
C TRP A 51 5.57 -6.42 -2.64
N ASN A 52 5.98 -6.28 -1.39
CA ASN A 52 5.06 -6.19 -0.26
C ASN A 52 4.52 -4.77 -0.08
N ALA A 53 5.39 -3.76 -0.12
CA ALA A 53 5.02 -2.38 0.15
C ALA A 53 4.05 -1.82 -0.89
N THR A 54 4.29 -2.09 -2.19
CA THR A 54 3.40 -1.57 -3.25
C THR A 54 1.99 -2.15 -3.19
N LEU A 55 1.84 -3.44 -2.83
CA LEU A 55 0.54 -4.07 -2.60
C LEU A 55 -0.12 -3.50 -1.35
N ALA A 56 0.63 -3.33 -0.27
CA ALA A 56 0.13 -2.71 0.96
C ALA A 56 -0.41 -1.29 0.69
N PHE A 57 0.33 -0.47 -0.06
CA PHE A 57 -0.06 0.90 -0.42
C PHE A 57 -1.36 0.96 -1.22
N VAL A 58 -1.51 0.13 -2.26
CA VAL A 58 -2.75 0.16 -3.07
C VAL A 58 -3.96 -0.36 -2.30
N CYS A 59 -3.75 -1.17 -1.27
CA CYS A 59 -4.79 -1.58 -0.32
C CYS A 59 -5.01 -0.56 0.82
N GLY A 60 -4.40 0.63 0.76
CA GLY A 60 -4.58 1.70 1.75
C GLY A 60 -3.84 1.51 3.08
N ASN A 61 -2.85 0.62 3.14
CA ASN A 61 -2.05 0.37 4.34
C ASN A 61 -0.83 1.30 4.41
N SER A 62 -0.42 1.61 5.63
CA SER A 62 0.89 2.24 5.89
C SER A 62 1.96 1.17 6.04
N VAL A 63 3.21 1.47 5.68
CA VAL A 63 4.32 0.51 5.74
C VAL A 63 5.48 1.05 6.56
N ILE A 64 5.98 0.25 7.50
CA ILE A 64 7.25 0.48 8.20
C ILE A 64 8.27 -0.52 7.64
N TRP A 65 9.40 -0.01 7.14
CA TRP A 65 10.43 -0.84 6.53
C TRP A 65 11.69 -0.95 7.40
N LYS A 66 12.10 -2.18 7.72
CA LYS A 66 13.42 -2.51 8.27
C LYS A 66 14.29 -3.16 7.18
N PRO A 67 15.19 -2.42 6.53
CA PRO A 67 16.08 -2.99 5.52
C PRO A 67 17.22 -3.79 6.15
N SER A 68 17.91 -4.57 5.32
CA SER A 68 19.15 -5.23 5.73
C SER A 68 20.27 -4.22 5.99
N GLU A 69 20.94 -4.36 7.13
CA GLU A 69 22.11 -3.56 7.51
C GLU A 69 23.32 -3.76 6.58
N LYS A 70 23.34 -4.84 5.79
CA LYS A 70 24.40 -5.11 4.81
C LYS A 70 24.27 -4.31 3.52
N THR A 71 23.08 -3.78 3.23
CA THR A 71 22.77 -3.08 1.96
C THR A 71 21.98 -1.77 2.17
N PRO A 72 22.37 -0.92 3.15
CA PRO A 72 21.53 0.18 3.62
C PRO A 72 21.38 1.30 2.58
N LEU A 73 22.36 1.48 1.68
CA LEU A 73 22.35 2.56 0.70
C LEU A 73 21.15 2.47 -0.26
N THR A 74 20.73 1.25 -0.62
CA THR A 74 19.57 1.05 -1.49
C THR A 74 18.27 1.48 -0.82
N ALA A 75 18.15 1.24 0.48
CA ALA A 75 17.01 1.67 1.27
C ALA A 75 16.95 3.19 1.43
N ILE A 76 18.09 3.83 1.70
CA ILE A 76 18.18 5.29 1.78
C ILE A 76 17.80 5.93 0.44
N ALA A 77 18.28 5.39 -0.68
CA ALA A 77 17.97 5.90 -2.00
C ALA A 77 16.46 5.82 -2.31
N VAL A 78 15.84 4.67 -2.00
CA VAL A 78 14.40 4.46 -2.17
C VAL A 78 13.59 5.39 -1.27
N GLN A 79 13.98 5.56 0.00
CA GLN A 79 13.31 6.47 0.92
C GLN A 79 13.29 7.90 0.36
N LYS A 80 14.42 8.39 -0.17
CA LYS A 80 14.46 9.71 -0.81
C LYS A 80 13.55 9.83 -2.03
N ILE A 81 13.37 8.76 -2.81
CA ILE A 81 12.42 8.74 -3.93
C ILE A 81 10.99 8.85 -3.40
N CYS A 82 10.65 8.05 -2.38
CA CYS A 82 9.35 8.11 -1.72
C CYS A 82 9.08 9.51 -1.15
N ASP A 83 10.00 10.08 -0.38
CA ASP A 83 9.88 11.41 0.21
C ASP A 83 9.62 12.48 -0.86
N ARG A 84 10.35 12.43 -1.98
CA ARG A 84 10.14 13.36 -3.09
C ARG A 84 8.75 13.23 -3.71
N VAL A 85 8.28 12.01 -3.93
CA VAL A 85 6.94 11.76 -4.51
C VAL A 85 5.84 12.17 -3.53
N THR A 86 6.00 11.85 -2.25
CA THR A 86 5.07 12.26 -1.19
C THR A 86 5.10 13.78 -0.97
N ALA A 87 6.22 14.47 -1.13
CA ALA A 87 6.23 15.93 -1.09
C ALA A 87 5.48 16.55 -2.28
N ALA A 88 5.56 15.93 -3.46
CA ALA A 88 4.89 16.41 -4.66
C ALA A 88 3.38 16.09 -4.72
N HIS A 89 2.95 15.00 -4.08
CA HIS A 89 1.60 14.43 -4.22
C HIS A 89 0.95 14.00 -2.90
N GLY A 90 1.59 14.29 -1.75
CA GLY A 90 1.09 13.99 -0.41
C GLY A 90 -0.23 14.68 -0.12
N PRO A 91 -0.89 14.34 1.00
CA PRO A 91 -2.32 14.56 1.18
C PRO A 91 -2.72 15.96 0.72
N VAL A 92 -3.56 16.00 -0.31
CA VAL A 92 -4.20 17.23 -0.80
C VAL A 92 -4.79 17.89 0.44
N SER A 93 -4.19 18.99 0.89
CA SER A 93 -4.82 19.84 1.88
C SER A 93 -6.10 20.32 1.22
N TYR A 94 -7.24 19.78 1.64
CA TYR A 94 -8.54 20.38 1.36
C TYR A 94 -8.58 21.71 2.12
N THR A 95 -7.90 22.73 1.61
CA THR A 95 -7.92 24.11 2.15
C THR A 95 -9.15 24.88 1.65
N HIS A 96 -10.10 24.22 0.99
CA HIS A 96 -11.35 24.80 0.54
C HIS A 96 -12.53 23.83 0.72
N LEU A 97 -12.91 23.60 1.98
CA LEU A 97 -14.31 23.46 2.41
C LEU A 97 -14.45 24.09 3.79
#